data_AF-A0AAN0K4B3-F1
#
_entry.id   AF-A0AAN0K4B3-F1
#
_cell.length_a   1.000
_cell.length_b   1.000
_cell.length_c   1.000
_cell.angle_alpha   90.00
_cell.angle_beta   90.00
_cell.angle_gamma   90.00
#
_symmetry.space_group_name_H-M   'P 1'
#
loop_
_entity.id
_entity.type
_entity.pdbx_description
1 polymer ?
#
loop_
_entity_poly.entity_id
_entity_poly.type
_entity_poly.pdbx_seq_one_letter_code
_entity_poly.pdbx_strand_id
1 'polypeptide(L)'
;MSLLFFYCRYMREYVLLVRDHCSLICVDDKHKVKVGEPGFPVASAERGRRVAVRADENFVVGDHDFKKFGLIPSVTFIIKIPDEICGSWYDGKVYVGLKDSVFEPSSPIRHMTELYQTILKTETHKKPILFIYSDGGPDHRLTYISVQLSLICLFIKLDLDYLCACRTAPYHSWRNPVERIMSILNLGLQCVGLAREQMTEEFEKEAAKANSLSELRAIASQTSGFEAAVASSLSPVKSLLYSIFNRLKLHDDYIHTFDSASTNGY
;
A
#
# COMPACT_ATOMS: atom_id res chain seq x y z
N MET A 1 26.04 26.77 7.22
CA MET A 1 25.44 25.46 7.54
C MET A 1 23.93 25.62 7.66
N SER A 2 23.27 25.69 6.51
CA SER A 2 21.82 25.80 6.36
C SER A 2 21.34 24.47 5.78
N LEU A 3 20.77 23.61 6.61
CA LEU A 3 20.19 22.34 6.16
C LEU A 3 19.05 22.66 5.17
N LEU A 4 19.26 22.31 3.90
CA LEU A 4 18.37 22.59 2.79
C LEU A 4 17.00 21.89 2.96
N PHE A 5 15.98 22.67 3.26
CA PHE A 5 14.55 22.32 3.21
C PHE A 5 14.00 22.14 1.76
N PHE A 6 14.85 21.85 0.77
CA PHE A 6 14.61 22.15 -0.66
C PHE A 6 14.50 20.93 -1.63
N TYR A 7 14.67 19.69 -1.17
CA TYR A 7 14.89 18.54 -2.08
C TYR A 7 13.72 18.19 -3.02
N CYS A 8 12.46 18.32 -2.57
CA CYS A 8 11.29 18.01 -3.41
C CYS A 8 11.13 19.02 -4.58
N ARG A 9 11.50 20.30 -4.36
CA ARG A 9 11.39 21.34 -5.39
C ARG A 9 12.39 21.11 -6.52
N TYR A 10 13.65 20.81 -6.20
CA TYR A 10 14.66 20.52 -7.23
C TYR A 10 14.32 19.29 -8.07
N MET A 11 13.82 18.22 -7.44
CA MET A 11 13.35 17.04 -8.17
C MET A 11 12.21 17.43 -9.13
N ARG A 12 11.24 18.22 -8.69
CA ARG A 12 10.14 18.70 -9.54
C ARG A 12 10.62 19.59 -10.69
N GLU A 13 11.55 20.51 -10.43
CA GLU A 13 12.17 21.34 -11.46
C GLU A 13 12.89 20.49 -12.51
N TYR A 14 13.62 19.45 -12.08
CA TYR A 14 14.29 18.53 -13.00
C TYR A 14 13.30 17.66 -13.78
N VAL A 15 12.26 17.13 -13.13
CA VAL A 15 11.16 16.39 -13.77
C VAL A 15 10.48 17.24 -14.85
N LEU A 16 10.29 18.55 -14.63
CA LEU A 16 9.74 19.45 -15.64
C LEU A 16 10.66 19.59 -16.87
N LEU A 17 11.97 19.64 -16.67
CA LEU A 17 12.94 19.74 -17.78
C LEU A 17 12.91 18.51 -18.69
N VAL A 18 12.63 17.32 -18.14
CA VAL A 18 12.59 16.05 -18.89
C VAL A 18 11.19 15.44 -18.98
N ARG A 19 10.13 16.24 -18.83
CA ARG A 19 8.74 15.80 -18.67
C ARG A 19 8.24 14.83 -19.75
N ASP A 20 8.67 15.06 -20.99
CA ASP A 20 8.22 14.29 -22.16
C ASP A 20 8.78 12.86 -22.14
N HIS A 21 9.90 12.66 -21.44
CA HIS A 21 10.63 11.39 -21.37
C HIS A 21 10.61 10.75 -19.99
N CYS A 22 10.00 11.38 -18.98
CA CYS A 22 10.02 10.87 -17.61
C CYS A 22 8.66 10.60 -16.98
N SER A 23 8.68 9.68 -16.02
CA SER A 23 7.56 9.37 -15.14
C SER A 23 7.93 9.70 -13.70
N LEU A 24 7.03 10.36 -12.97
CA LEU A 24 7.19 10.63 -11.54
C LEU A 24 6.19 9.79 -10.75
N ILE A 25 6.71 8.95 -9.87
CA ILE A 25 5.91 8.03 -9.06
C ILE A 25 6.20 8.29 -7.58
N CYS A 26 5.15 8.45 -6.79
CA CYS A 26 5.20 8.53 -5.34
C CYS A 26 4.66 7.23 -4.75
N VAL A 27 5.41 6.62 -3.84
CA VAL A 27 5.04 5.34 -3.21
C VAL A 27 5.08 5.48 -1.69
N ASP A 28 4.14 4.81 -1.02
CA ASP A 28 4.16 4.64 0.44
C ASP A 28 3.13 3.59 0.88
N ASP A 29 3.31 3.06 2.09
CA ASP A 29 2.36 2.17 2.74
C ASP A 29 1.45 2.95 3.69
N LYS A 30 0.15 2.69 3.60
CA LYS A 30 -0.83 3.21 4.55
C LYS A 30 -0.76 2.43 5.86
N HIS A 31 -1.09 3.11 6.97
CA HIS A 31 -1.28 2.45 8.26
C HIS A 31 -2.24 1.25 8.16
N LYS A 32 -1.95 0.20 8.95
CA LYS A 32 -2.67 -1.07 8.97
C LYS A 32 -4.18 -0.86 9.14
N VAL A 33 -4.95 -1.46 8.22
CA VAL A 33 -6.39 -1.65 8.30
C VAL A 33 -6.68 -2.86 9.17
N LYS A 34 -7.46 -2.63 10.22
CA LYS A 34 -7.81 -3.64 11.22
C LYS A 34 -8.86 -4.59 10.65
N VAL A 35 -8.66 -5.90 10.84
CA VAL A 35 -9.60 -6.95 10.45
C VAL A 35 -9.93 -7.75 11.70
N GLY A 36 -11.23 -7.86 12.02
CA GLY A 36 -11.72 -8.62 13.16
C GLY A 36 -11.71 -10.13 12.94
N GLU A 37 -11.83 -10.88 14.03
CA GLU A 37 -12.00 -12.32 14.03
C GLU A 37 -13.42 -12.73 13.54
N PRO A 38 -13.64 -13.99 13.15
CA PRO A 38 -14.94 -14.46 12.67
C PRO A 38 -16.07 -14.17 13.68
N GLY A 39 -17.15 -13.56 13.19
CA GLY A 39 -18.29 -13.15 14.02
C GLY A 39 -18.10 -11.84 14.80
N PHE A 40 -16.92 -11.22 14.74
CA PHE A 40 -16.59 -10.00 15.48
C PHE A 40 -15.99 -8.92 14.55
N PRO A 41 -16.82 -8.22 13.76
CA PRO A 41 -16.34 -7.16 12.88
C PRO A 41 -15.74 -6.00 13.67
N VAL A 42 -14.68 -5.41 13.12
CA VAL A 42 -14.00 -4.25 13.68
C VAL A 42 -13.92 -3.11 12.67
N ALA A 43 -14.08 -1.88 13.15
CA ALA A 43 -13.92 -0.66 12.39
C ALA A 43 -12.56 -0.62 11.68
N SER A 44 -12.61 -0.45 10.36
CA SER A 44 -11.41 -0.32 9.52
C SER A 44 -10.67 1.01 9.71
N ALA A 45 -11.37 2.05 10.18
CA ALA A 45 -10.81 3.35 10.51
C ALA A 45 -11.04 3.68 11.99
N GLU A 46 -10.00 4.15 12.68
CA GLU A 46 -10.03 4.42 14.14
C GLU A 46 -11.00 5.55 14.56
N ARG A 47 -11.41 6.39 13.62
CA ARG A 47 -12.39 7.47 13.84
C ARG A 47 -13.61 7.26 12.96
N GLY A 48 -14.32 6.14 13.18
CA GLY A 48 -15.60 5.89 12.55
C GLY A 48 -16.61 6.97 12.92
N ARG A 49 -17.25 7.56 11.91
CA ARG A 49 -18.51 8.29 12.15
C ARG A 49 -19.60 7.27 12.46
N ARG A 50 -20.72 7.74 13.03
CA ARG A 50 -21.89 6.89 13.32
C ARG A 50 -22.34 6.18 12.04
N VAL A 51 -22.57 4.87 12.13
CA VAL A 51 -23.14 4.07 11.05
C VAL A 51 -24.66 4.19 11.13
N ALA A 52 -25.32 4.40 9.99
CA ALA A 52 -26.78 4.33 9.92
C ALA A 52 -27.18 2.86 9.96
N VAL A 53 -27.92 2.47 10.99
CA VAL A 53 -28.43 1.12 11.20
C VAL A 53 -29.96 1.20 11.17
N ARG A 54 -30.61 0.15 10.71
CA ARG A 54 -32.07 0.07 10.85
C ARG A 54 -32.43 0.11 12.34
N ALA A 55 -33.58 0.69 12.68
CA ALA A 55 -33.99 0.87 14.07
C ALA A 55 -34.15 -0.45 14.86
N ASP A 56 -34.24 -1.59 14.16
CA ASP A 56 -34.39 -2.94 14.69
C ASP A 56 -33.06 -3.72 14.83
N GLU A 57 -31.93 -3.16 14.39
CA GLU A 57 -30.63 -3.85 14.37
C GLU A 57 -29.57 -3.13 15.20
N ASN A 58 -28.79 -3.89 15.96
CA ASN A 58 -27.62 -3.39 16.67
C ASN A 58 -26.37 -3.64 15.82
N PHE A 59 -25.78 -2.58 15.27
CA PHE A 59 -24.48 -2.67 14.60
C PHE A 59 -23.36 -2.63 15.64
N VAL A 60 -22.98 -3.81 16.13
CA VAL A 60 -21.90 -3.98 17.10
C VAL A 60 -20.60 -4.17 16.34
N VAL A 61 -19.77 -3.14 16.32
CA VAL A 61 -18.42 -3.18 15.78
C VAL A 61 -17.45 -2.93 16.91
N GLY A 62 -16.56 -3.89 17.17
CA GLY A 62 -15.52 -3.74 18.19
C GLY A 62 -14.55 -2.64 17.78
N ASP A 63 -14.00 -1.91 18.74
CA ASP A 63 -13.09 -0.81 18.47
C ASP A 63 -11.62 -1.23 18.61
N HIS A 64 -11.23 -2.08 19.59
CA HIS A 64 -9.80 -2.25 19.89
C HIS A 64 -9.21 -3.67 20.09
N ASP A 65 -9.88 -4.68 20.65
CA ASP A 65 -9.13 -5.75 21.35
C ASP A 65 -9.00 -7.17 20.72
N PHE A 66 -9.63 -7.49 19.58
CA PHE A 66 -9.61 -8.88 19.05
C PHE A 66 -9.12 -8.96 17.60
N LYS A 67 -7.82 -8.75 17.36
CA LYS A 67 -7.26 -8.74 15.98
C LYS A 67 -5.90 -9.42 15.92
N LYS A 68 -5.82 -10.57 15.25
CA LYS A 68 -4.53 -11.20 14.92
C LYS A 68 -4.05 -10.84 13.52
N PHE A 69 -5.00 -10.65 12.61
CA PHE A 69 -4.76 -10.35 11.20
C PHE A 69 -5.02 -8.88 10.89
N GLY A 70 -4.41 -8.40 9.82
CA GLY A 70 -4.59 -7.03 9.37
C GLY A 70 -4.02 -6.82 7.98
N LEU A 71 -4.60 -5.87 7.26
CA LEU A 71 -4.24 -5.57 5.89
C LEU A 71 -3.50 -4.23 5.83
N ILE A 72 -2.45 -4.15 5.02
CA ILE A 72 -1.64 -2.95 4.81
C ILE A 72 -1.86 -2.52 3.36
N PRO A 73 -2.57 -1.40 3.13
CA PRO A 73 -2.71 -0.85 1.79
C PRO A 73 -1.40 -0.22 1.33
N SER A 74 -0.82 -0.70 0.24
CA SER A 74 0.34 -0.12 -0.42
C SER A 74 -0.13 0.77 -1.56
N VAL A 75 0.30 2.03 -1.60
CA VAL A 75 -0.21 3.04 -2.54
C VAL A 75 0.90 3.48 -3.49
N THR A 76 0.60 3.42 -4.78
CA THR A 76 1.43 3.94 -5.87
C THR A 76 0.68 5.06 -6.56
N PHE A 77 1.24 6.26 -6.55
CA PHE A 77 0.67 7.44 -7.19
C PHE A 77 1.56 7.91 -8.34
N ILE A 78 1.09 7.73 -9.57
CA ILE A 78 1.76 8.16 -10.79
C ILE A 78 1.27 9.56 -11.12
N ILE A 79 2.14 10.55 -10.94
CA ILE A 79 1.78 11.95 -11.07
C ILE A 79 1.69 12.33 -12.54
N LYS A 80 0.58 12.98 -12.91
CA LYS A 80 0.48 13.72 -14.15
C LYS A 80 1.30 15.01 -13.99
N ILE A 81 2.49 15.02 -14.59
CA ILE A 81 3.44 16.13 -14.48
C ILE A 81 2.77 17.38 -15.06
N PRO A 82 2.65 18.49 -14.30
CA PRO A 82 2.07 19.73 -14.82
C PRO A 82 3.00 20.41 -15.83
N ASP A 83 2.47 21.38 -16.58
CA ASP A 83 3.27 22.17 -17.53
C ASP A 83 4.23 23.14 -16.82
N GLU A 84 3.88 23.57 -15.61
CA GLU A 84 4.63 24.55 -14.82
C GLU A 84 4.80 24.10 -13.36
N ILE A 85 5.83 24.62 -12.70
CA ILE A 85 6.16 24.26 -11.31
C ILE A 85 5.05 24.60 -10.30
N CYS A 86 4.30 25.67 -10.57
CA CYS A 86 3.16 26.12 -9.78
C CYS A 86 1.86 25.36 -10.09
N GLY A 87 1.86 24.47 -11.09
CA GLY A 87 0.71 23.64 -11.43
C GLY A 87 0.37 22.59 -10.36
N SER A 88 -0.69 21.82 -10.61
CA SER A 88 -1.12 20.76 -9.70
C SER A 88 -0.20 19.54 -9.80
N TRP A 89 0.42 19.17 -8.68
CA TRP A 89 1.20 17.92 -8.52
C TRP A 89 0.41 16.80 -7.84
N TYR A 90 -0.91 16.99 -7.69
CA TYR A 90 -1.82 16.06 -7.02
C TYR A 90 -2.87 15.50 -7.98
N ASP A 91 -2.59 15.57 -9.28
CA ASP A 91 -3.37 14.95 -10.35
C ASP A 91 -2.57 13.77 -10.93
N GLY A 92 -3.25 12.73 -11.42
CA GLY A 92 -2.63 11.52 -11.96
C GLY A 92 -3.35 10.24 -11.57
N LYS A 93 -2.68 9.10 -11.79
CA LYS A 93 -3.27 7.76 -11.60
C LYS A 93 -2.84 7.16 -10.28
N VAL A 94 -3.79 6.59 -9.54
CA VAL A 94 -3.55 5.95 -8.25
C VAL A 94 -3.78 4.44 -8.37
N TYR A 95 -2.86 3.67 -7.80
CA TYR A 95 -2.92 2.23 -7.70
C TYR A 95 -2.77 1.81 -6.23
N VAL A 96 -3.62 0.90 -5.76
CA VAL A 96 -3.61 0.41 -4.37
C VAL A 96 -3.60 -1.10 -4.32
N GLY A 97 -2.64 -1.68 -3.60
CA GLY A 97 -2.56 -3.12 -3.31
C GLY A 97 -2.80 -3.40 -1.84
N LEU A 98 -3.37 -4.56 -1.51
CA LEU A 98 -3.63 -4.96 -0.13
C LEU A 98 -2.74 -6.13 0.28
N LYS A 99 -1.84 -5.88 1.23
CA LYS A 99 -0.92 -6.86 1.79
C LYS A 99 -1.44 -7.39 3.12
N ASP A 100 -1.38 -8.70 3.32
CA ASP A 100 -1.52 -9.30 4.65
C ASP A 100 -0.28 -9.03 5.51
N SER A 101 -0.51 -8.57 6.73
CA SER A 101 0.60 -8.22 7.64
C SER A 101 1.42 -9.41 8.15
N VAL A 102 0.91 -10.64 8.03
CA VAL A 102 1.60 -11.87 8.48
C VAL A 102 2.47 -12.43 7.35
N PHE A 103 1.87 -12.81 6.23
CA PHE A 103 2.48 -13.59 5.14
C PHE A 103 2.94 -12.76 3.95
N GLU A 104 2.54 -11.49 3.87
CA GLU A 104 2.97 -10.56 2.83
C GLU A 104 3.77 -9.38 3.41
N PRO A 105 4.86 -9.65 4.16
CA PRO A 105 5.64 -8.59 4.79
C PRO A 105 6.25 -7.66 3.75
N SER A 106 6.28 -6.37 4.07
CA SER A 106 7.00 -5.36 3.29
C SER A 106 8.47 -5.74 3.17
N SER A 107 8.98 -5.63 1.94
CA SER A 107 10.40 -5.83 1.63
C SER A 107 10.75 -5.01 0.39
N PRO A 108 12.01 -4.55 0.24
CA PRO A 108 12.39 -3.69 -0.88
C PRO A 108 12.09 -4.35 -2.24
N ILE A 109 12.38 -5.64 -2.38
CA ILE A 109 12.14 -6.37 -3.62
C ILE A 109 10.64 -6.52 -3.92
N ARG A 110 9.80 -6.75 -2.90
CA ARG A 110 8.34 -6.85 -3.08
C ARG A 110 7.77 -5.53 -3.57
N HIS A 111 8.15 -4.42 -2.95
CA HIS A 111 7.73 -3.08 -3.39
C HIS A 111 8.13 -2.81 -4.84
N MET A 112 9.35 -3.15 -5.24
CA MET A 112 9.80 -2.94 -6.62
C MET A 112 9.09 -3.86 -7.62
N THR A 113 8.79 -5.11 -7.25
CA THR A 113 8.00 -6.03 -8.09
C THR A 113 6.57 -5.53 -8.29
N GLU A 114 5.90 -5.08 -7.24
CA GLU A 114 4.55 -4.51 -7.30
C GLU A 114 4.52 -3.23 -8.13
N LEU A 115 5.54 -2.37 -7.94
CA LEU A 115 5.72 -1.17 -8.73
C LEU A 115 5.96 -1.50 -10.21
N TYR A 116 6.81 -2.48 -10.52
CA TYR A 116 7.05 -2.96 -11.88
C TYR A 116 5.75 -3.43 -12.56
N GLN A 117 4.97 -4.27 -11.88
CA GLN A 117 3.68 -4.75 -12.40
C GLN A 117 2.70 -3.60 -12.64
N THR A 118 2.67 -2.62 -11.74
CA THR A 118 1.84 -1.41 -11.89
C THR A 118 2.29 -0.57 -13.10
N ILE A 119 3.60 -0.38 -13.26
CA ILE A 119 4.19 0.37 -14.39
C ILE A 119 3.85 -0.31 -15.72
N LEU A 120 3.96 -1.64 -15.82
CA LEU A 120 3.62 -2.39 -17.03
C LEU A 120 2.15 -2.21 -17.46
N LYS A 121 1.23 -2.09 -16.50
CA LYS A 121 -0.21 -1.86 -16.76
C LYS A 121 -0.51 -0.44 -17.23
N THR A 122 0.47 0.45 -17.23
CA THR A 122 0.32 1.88 -17.57
C THR A 122 1.22 2.25 -18.74
N GLU A 123 0.98 3.38 -19.41
CA GLU A 123 1.88 3.84 -20.48
C GLU A 123 3.26 4.31 -19.97
N THR A 124 3.45 4.35 -18.66
CA THR A 124 4.66 4.72 -17.95
C THR A 124 5.88 3.91 -18.37
N HIS A 125 5.71 2.63 -18.76
CA HIS A 125 6.81 1.76 -19.20
C HIS A 125 7.48 2.23 -20.49
N LYS A 126 6.84 3.10 -21.29
CA LYS A 126 7.41 3.63 -22.54
C LYS A 126 8.42 4.75 -22.29
N LYS A 127 8.48 5.27 -21.07
CA LYS A 127 9.33 6.42 -20.73
C LYS A 127 10.68 5.94 -20.22
N PRO A 128 11.81 6.38 -20.80
CA PRO A 128 13.15 5.90 -20.43
C PRO A 128 13.62 6.40 -19.06
N ILE A 129 12.97 7.42 -18.49
CA ILE A 129 13.39 8.05 -17.24
C ILE A 129 12.33 7.81 -16.15
N LEU A 130 12.75 7.28 -15.00
CA LEU A 130 11.87 7.06 -13.85
C LEU A 130 12.35 7.82 -12.61
N PHE A 131 11.43 8.56 -11.99
CA PHE A 131 11.60 9.16 -10.68
C PHE A 131 10.70 8.46 -9.66
N ILE A 132 11.28 8.01 -8.55
CA ILE A 132 10.57 7.41 -7.42
C ILE A 132 10.73 8.32 -6.21
N TYR A 133 9.62 8.63 -5.54
CA TYR A 133 9.59 9.42 -4.31
C TYR A 133 8.92 8.63 -3.19
N SER A 134 9.63 8.41 -2.08
CA SER A 134 9.13 7.67 -0.92
C SER A 134 9.31 8.43 0.40
N ASP A 135 8.70 7.94 1.47
CA ASP A 135 8.82 8.49 2.82
C ASP A 135 10.22 8.24 3.44
N GLY A 136 10.95 7.24 2.95
CA GLY A 136 12.27 6.87 3.43
C GLY A 136 12.28 5.88 4.60
N GLY A 137 11.19 5.14 4.81
CA GLY A 137 11.13 4.01 5.75
C GLY A 137 12.21 2.94 5.50
N PRO A 138 12.32 1.91 6.36
CA PRO A 138 13.39 0.91 6.27
C PRO A 138 13.51 0.25 4.89
N ASP A 139 12.38 -0.05 4.25
CA ASP A 139 12.31 -0.68 2.93
C ASP A 139 12.54 0.30 1.75
N HIS A 140 12.68 1.59 2.06
CA HIS A 140 12.93 2.66 1.11
C HIS A 140 14.21 3.44 1.43
N ARG A 141 15.01 2.96 2.39
CA ARG A 141 16.23 3.61 2.83
C ARG A 141 17.37 3.35 1.84
N LEU A 142 17.68 4.36 1.03
CA LEU A 142 18.68 4.32 -0.04
C LEU A 142 20.11 3.96 0.39
N THR A 143 20.43 4.01 1.69
CA THR A 143 21.73 3.58 2.21
C THR A 143 21.83 2.06 2.38
N TYR A 144 20.73 1.32 2.30
CA TYR A 144 20.71 -0.13 2.45
C TYR A 144 20.95 -0.83 1.11
N ILE A 145 21.84 -1.81 1.11
CA ILE A 145 22.21 -2.57 -0.09
C ILE A 145 20.99 -3.32 -0.65
N SER A 146 20.11 -3.86 0.21
CA SER A 146 18.88 -4.52 -0.23
C SER A 146 17.97 -3.61 -1.07
N VAL A 147 17.85 -2.34 -0.68
CA VAL A 147 17.08 -1.32 -1.40
C VAL A 147 17.78 -0.97 -2.72
N GLN A 148 19.10 -0.76 -2.68
CA GLN A 148 19.88 -0.48 -3.90
C GLN A 148 19.77 -1.61 -4.92
N LEU A 149 19.90 -2.87 -4.49
CA LEU A 149 19.73 -4.04 -5.35
C LEU A 149 18.33 -4.10 -5.95
N SER A 150 17.29 -3.85 -5.15
CA SER A 150 15.91 -3.85 -5.67
C SER A 150 15.68 -2.77 -6.74
N LEU A 151 16.28 -1.58 -6.57
CA LEU A 151 16.22 -0.49 -7.54
C LEU A 151 17.00 -0.81 -8.82
N ILE A 152 18.18 -1.46 -8.70
CA ILE A 152 18.95 -1.93 -9.85
C ILE A 152 18.16 -3.00 -10.62
N CYS A 153 17.51 -3.94 -9.91
CA CYS A 153 16.63 -4.92 -10.56
C CYS A 153 15.51 -4.23 -11.33
N LEU A 154 14.86 -3.21 -10.74
CA LEU A 154 13.83 -2.44 -11.42
C LEU A 154 14.36 -1.72 -12.66
N PHE A 155 15.53 -1.07 -12.54
CA PHE A 155 16.21 -0.38 -13.63
C PHE A 155 16.47 -1.30 -14.83
N ILE A 156 17.04 -2.49 -14.57
CA ILE A 156 17.34 -3.48 -15.61
C ILE A 156 16.04 -4.04 -16.22
N LYS A 157 15.02 -4.32 -15.39
CA LYS A 157 13.76 -4.92 -15.87
C LYS A 157 12.91 -3.98 -16.72
N LEU A 158 13.00 -2.67 -16.46
CA LEU A 158 12.28 -1.65 -17.23
C LEU A 158 13.10 -1.09 -18.40
N ASP A 159 14.36 -1.52 -18.57
CA ASP A 159 15.28 -1.00 -19.59
C ASP A 159 15.37 0.54 -19.56
N LEU A 160 15.59 1.09 -18.35
CA LEU A 160 15.63 2.53 -18.15
C LEU A 160 16.99 3.12 -18.55
N ASP A 161 16.98 4.35 -19.05
CA ASP A 161 18.19 5.16 -19.23
C ASP A 161 18.59 5.84 -17.92
N TYR A 162 17.60 6.16 -17.08
CA TYR A 162 17.83 6.86 -15.83
C TYR A 162 16.77 6.52 -14.77
N LEU A 163 17.24 6.18 -13.56
CA LEU A 163 16.42 5.98 -12.38
C LEU A 163 16.91 6.89 -11.25
N CYS A 164 16.02 7.76 -10.76
CA CYS A 164 16.28 8.58 -9.58
C CYS A 164 15.31 8.20 -8.47
N ALA A 165 15.86 7.65 -7.39
CA ALA A 165 15.12 7.37 -6.18
C ALA A 165 15.40 8.46 -5.13
N CYS A 166 14.33 9.11 -4.71
CA CYS A 166 14.33 10.22 -3.77
C CYS A 166 13.49 9.85 -2.54
N ARG A 167 13.85 10.40 -1.38
CA ARG A 167 13.09 10.19 -0.15
C ARG A 167 12.78 11.51 0.56
N THR A 168 11.76 11.50 1.42
CA THR A 168 11.51 12.62 2.33
C THR A 168 12.63 12.76 3.37
N ALA A 169 12.78 13.97 3.89
CA ALA A 169 13.60 14.16 5.09
C ALA A 169 12.90 13.48 6.29
N PRO A 170 13.66 12.98 7.29
CA PRO A 170 13.07 12.42 8.50
C PRO A 170 12.01 13.34 9.11
N TYR A 171 10.89 12.79 9.57
CA TYR A 171 9.73 13.51 10.12
C TYR A 171 8.98 14.43 9.13
N HIS A 172 9.26 14.33 7.83
CA HIS A 172 8.59 15.10 6.78
C HIS A 172 7.84 14.22 5.77
N SER A 173 7.36 13.04 6.18
CA SER A 173 6.60 12.12 5.32
C SER A 173 5.37 12.81 4.71
N TRP A 174 4.72 13.71 5.46
CA TRP A 174 3.57 14.52 5.02
C TRP A 174 3.79 15.33 3.72
N ARG A 175 5.06 15.51 3.30
CA ARG A 175 5.39 16.16 2.02
C ARG A 175 5.26 15.21 0.81
N ASN A 176 5.27 13.90 1.03
CA ASN A 176 5.05 12.89 0.01
C ASN A 176 3.62 13.05 -0.55
N PRO A 177 3.45 13.33 -1.86
CA PRO A 177 2.12 13.54 -2.44
C PRO A 177 1.11 12.41 -2.17
N VAL A 178 1.60 11.18 -2.02
CA VAL A 178 0.78 9.99 -1.75
C VAL A 178 0.04 10.06 -0.40
N GLU A 179 0.54 10.82 0.58
CA GLU A 179 -0.13 11.02 1.89
C GLU A 179 -1.52 11.68 1.73
N ARG A 180 -1.66 12.56 0.73
CA ARG A 180 -2.97 13.15 0.39
C ARG A 180 -3.91 12.09 -0.20
N ILE A 181 -3.40 11.15 -0.99
CA ILE A 181 -4.17 10.04 -1.54
C ILE A 181 -4.66 9.10 -0.42
N MET A 182 -3.82 8.85 0.60
CA MET A 182 -4.23 8.06 1.76
C MET A 182 -5.44 8.63 2.52
N SER A 183 -5.68 9.95 2.42
CA SER A 183 -6.86 10.61 2.98
C SER A 183 -8.14 10.23 2.22
N ILE A 184 -8.07 10.03 0.90
CA ILE A 184 -9.19 9.55 0.08
C ILE A 184 -9.52 8.10 0.46
N LEU A 185 -8.49 7.25 0.62
CA LEU A 185 -8.68 5.87 1.09
C LEU A 185 -9.34 5.84 2.47
N ASN A 186 -8.96 6.74 3.38
CA ASN A 186 -9.61 6.86 4.69
C ASN A 186 -11.11 7.15 4.57
N LEU A 187 -11.55 7.95 3.58
CA LEU A 187 -12.98 8.19 3.35
C LEU A 187 -13.72 6.91 2.96
N GLY A 188 -13.13 6.07 2.12
CA GLY A 188 -13.71 4.76 1.77
C GLY A 188 -13.74 3.78 2.95
N LEU A 189 -12.81 3.91 3.89
CA LEU A 189 -12.73 3.08 5.10
C LEU A 189 -13.59 3.59 6.26
N GLN A 190 -14.26 4.74 6.12
CA GLN A 190 -15.18 5.23 7.14
C GLN A 190 -16.45 4.38 7.16
N CYS A 191 -16.95 4.09 8.36
CA CYS A 191 -18.19 3.34 8.57
C CYS A 191 -18.17 1.91 8.01
N VAL A 192 -16.98 1.32 7.83
CA VAL A 192 -16.80 -0.06 7.38
C VAL A 192 -16.31 -0.92 8.56
N GLY A 193 -17.03 -2.02 8.82
CA GLY A 193 -16.63 -3.06 9.76
C GLY A 193 -16.10 -4.27 9.00
N LEU A 194 -14.92 -4.77 9.37
CA LEU A 194 -14.26 -5.89 8.70
C LEU A 194 -14.09 -7.04 9.68
N ALA A 195 -14.45 -8.24 9.24
CA ALA A 195 -14.13 -9.51 9.87
C ALA A 195 -13.65 -10.49 8.79
N ARG A 196 -12.64 -11.29 9.12
CA ARG A 196 -12.22 -12.39 8.24
C ARG A 196 -13.24 -13.52 8.29
N GLU A 197 -13.23 -14.37 7.27
CA GLU A 197 -14.05 -15.58 7.26
C GLU A 197 -13.45 -16.66 8.18
N GLN A 198 -14.27 -17.54 8.73
CA GLN A 198 -13.80 -18.62 9.58
C GLN A 198 -13.03 -19.66 8.77
N MET A 199 -11.85 -20.07 9.26
CA MET A 199 -11.09 -21.19 8.73
C MET A 199 -11.64 -22.52 9.28
N THR A 200 -11.05 -23.65 8.88
CA THR A 200 -11.35 -24.93 9.50
C THR A 200 -11.01 -24.91 10.99
N GLU A 201 -11.74 -25.68 11.81
CA GLU A 201 -11.56 -25.70 13.26
C GLU A 201 -10.12 -26.01 13.70
N GLU A 202 -9.41 -26.83 12.92
CA GLU A 202 -8.01 -27.17 13.15
C GLU A 202 -7.12 -25.92 13.03
N PHE A 203 -7.25 -25.16 11.94
CA PHE A 203 -6.47 -23.93 11.74
C PHE A 203 -6.90 -22.81 12.69
N GLU A 204 -8.18 -22.75 13.07
CA GLU A 204 -8.62 -21.79 14.10
C GLU A 204 -7.98 -22.08 15.46
N LYS A 205 -7.88 -23.35 15.86
CA LYS A 205 -7.20 -23.75 17.10
C LYS A 205 -5.71 -23.41 17.07
N GLU A 206 -5.04 -23.58 15.93
CA GLU A 206 -3.65 -23.17 15.78
C GLU A 206 -3.50 -21.64 15.83
N ALA A 207 -4.30 -20.91 15.06
CA ALA A 207 -4.30 -19.45 15.07
C ALA A 207 -4.59 -18.88 16.47
N ALA A 208 -5.46 -19.54 17.26
CA ALA A 208 -5.79 -19.16 18.63
C ALA A 208 -4.57 -19.17 19.57
N LYS A 209 -3.58 -20.05 19.35
CA LYS A 209 -2.37 -20.16 20.18
C LYS A 209 -1.41 -18.99 20.01
N ALA A 210 -1.43 -18.31 18.85
CA ALA A 210 -0.48 -17.24 18.55
C ALA A 210 -0.97 -15.87 19.04
N ASN A 211 -0.06 -15.11 19.65
CA ASN A 211 -0.26 -13.73 20.10
C ASN A 211 0.60 -12.72 19.33
N SER A 212 1.51 -13.19 18.46
CA SER A 212 2.39 -12.36 17.65
C SER A 212 2.43 -12.77 16.18
N LEU A 213 2.79 -11.84 15.29
CA LEU A 213 2.99 -12.12 13.86
C LEU A 213 4.10 -13.17 13.65
N SER A 214 5.13 -13.17 14.51
CA SER A 214 6.20 -14.17 14.50
C SER A 214 5.70 -15.58 14.82
N GLU A 215 4.80 -15.71 15.81
CA GLU A 215 4.21 -17.01 16.17
C GLU A 215 3.30 -17.52 15.05
N LEU A 216 2.49 -16.66 14.42
CA LEU A 216 1.67 -17.06 13.26
C LEU A 216 2.54 -17.57 12.09
N ARG A 217 3.69 -16.94 11.85
CA ARG A 217 4.66 -17.41 10.84
C ARG A 217 5.31 -18.74 11.24
N ALA A 218 5.59 -18.94 12.52
CA ALA A 218 6.16 -20.20 13.03
C ALA A 218 5.14 -21.35 12.94
N ILE A 219 3.86 -21.08 13.18
CA ILE A 219 2.79 -22.06 12.96
C ILE A 219 2.71 -22.41 11.47
N ALA A 220 2.74 -21.42 10.58
CA ALA A 220 2.69 -21.66 9.14
C ALA A 220 3.86 -22.51 8.62
N SER A 221 5.05 -22.39 9.23
CA SER A 221 6.20 -23.24 8.85
C SER A 221 6.09 -24.68 9.35
N GLN A 222 5.27 -24.93 10.37
CA GLN A 222 5.04 -26.26 10.96
C GLN A 222 3.78 -26.93 10.41
N THR A 223 2.78 -26.15 10.01
CA THR A 223 1.46 -26.60 9.59
C THR A 223 1.25 -26.31 8.11
N SER A 224 1.37 -27.34 7.28
CA SER A 224 1.09 -27.26 5.84
C SER A 224 -0.35 -26.78 5.59
N GLY A 225 -0.51 -25.85 4.65
CA GLY A 225 -1.82 -25.30 4.26
C GLY A 225 -2.36 -24.17 5.14
N PHE A 226 -1.73 -23.86 6.28
CA PHE A 226 -2.18 -22.78 7.16
C PHE A 226 -2.11 -21.40 6.49
N GLU A 227 -1.04 -21.10 5.76
CA GLU A 227 -0.90 -19.84 5.00
C GLU A 227 -2.00 -19.68 3.95
N ALA A 228 -2.30 -20.75 3.20
CA ALA A 228 -3.37 -20.75 2.21
C ALA A 228 -4.76 -20.59 2.85
N ALA A 229 -4.98 -21.20 4.01
CA ALA A 229 -6.22 -21.05 4.77
C ALA A 229 -6.41 -19.61 5.25
N VAL A 230 -5.35 -18.96 5.75
CA VAL A 230 -5.39 -17.54 6.14
C VAL A 230 -5.63 -16.65 4.92
N ALA A 231 -4.97 -16.91 3.79
CA ALA A 231 -5.19 -16.17 2.55
C ALA A 231 -6.65 -16.30 2.08
N SER A 232 -7.23 -17.50 2.14
CA SER A 232 -8.64 -17.73 1.82
C SER A 232 -9.57 -16.99 2.78
N SER A 233 -9.28 -17.02 4.09
CA SER A 233 -10.05 -16.33 5.14
C SER A 233 -10.08 -14.80 4.95
N LEU A 234 -8.98 -14.22 4.45
CA LEU A 234 -8.87 -12.77 4.20
C LEU A 234 -9.37 -12.36 2.81
N SER A 235 -9.55 -13.30 1.88
CA SER A 235 -9.93 -13.02 0.49
C SER A 235 -11.26 -12.24 0.36
N PRO A 236 -12.33 -12.57 1.10
CA PRO A 236 -13.57 -11.78 1.06
C PRO A 236 -13.36 -10.33 1.51
N VAL A 237 -12.51 -10.13 2.52
CA VAL A 237 -12.17 -8.79 3.04
C VAL A 237 -11.36 -8.00 2.01
N LYS A 238 -10.36 -8.63 1.37
CA LYS A 238 -9.60 -8.00 0.27
C LYS A 238 -10.52 -7.62 -0.88
N SER A 239 -11.43 -8.50 -1.28
CA SER A 239 -12.40 -8.25 -2.35
C SER A 239 -13.34 -7.08 -2.04
N LEU A 240 -13.85 -7.01 -0.80
CA LEU A 240 -14.68 -5.90 -0.34
C LEU A 240 -13.90 -4.57 -0.37
N LEU A 241 -12.67 -4.56 0.14
CA LEU A 241 -11.84 -3.36 0.15
C LEU A 241 -11.43 -2.92 -1.26
N TYR A 242 -11.11 -3.84 -2.16
CA TYR A 242 -10.88 -3.50 -3.57
C TYR A 242 -12.13 -2.92 -4.23
N SER A 243 -13.31 -3.46 -3.96
CA SER A 243 -14.58 -2.87 -4.44
C SER A 243 -14.83 -1.47 -3.88
N ILE A 244 -14.48 -1.21 -2.62
CA ILE A 244 -14.52 0.13 -2.03
C ILE A 244 -13.53 1.06 -2.74
N PHE A 245 -12.27 0.66 -2.86
CA PHE A 245 -11.22 1.50 -3.44
C PHE A 245 -11.48 1.80 -4.92
N ASN A 246 -11.94 0.83 -5.72
CA ASN A 246 -12.27 1.05 -7.13
C ASN A 246 -13.46 2.02 -7.34
N ARG A 247 -14.25 2.32 -6.30
CA ARG A 247 -15.31 3.35 -6.36
C ARG A 247 -14.83 4.74 -5.96
N LEU A 248 -13.65 4.85 -5.34
CA LEU A 248 -13.06 6.13 -4.98
C LEU A 248 -12.45 6.78 -6.22
N LYS A 249 -12.42 8.11 -6.20
CA LYS A 249 -11.84 8.91 -7.28
C LYS A 249 -10.80 9.88 -6.73
N LEU A 250 -9.76 10.10 -7.54
CA LEU A 250 -8.93 11.28 -7.45
C LEU A 250 -9.33 12.19 -8.62
N HIS A 251 -9.95 13.32 -8.31
CA HIS A 251 -10.59 14.17 -9.32
C HIS A 251 -11.59 13.35 -10.16
N ASP A 252 -11.36 13.23 -11.46
CA ASP A 252 -12.27 12.55 -12.38
C ASP A 252 -11.92 11.07 -12.60
N ASP A 253 -10.71 10.65 -12.21
CA ASP A 253 -10.17 9.31 -12.43
C ASP A 253 -10.40 8.39 -11.22
N TYR A 254 -10.75 7.13 -11.51
CA TYR A 254 -10.93 6.10 -10.48
C TYR A 254 -9.60 5.60 -9.93
N ILE A 255 -9.58 5.26 -8.65
CA ILE A 255 -8.45 4.54 -8.05
C ILE A 255 -8.46 3.11 -8.58
N HIS A 256 -7.31 2.63 -9.02
CA HIS A 256 -7.13 1.26 -9.49
C HIS A 256 -6.55 0.37 -8.40
N THR A 257 -6.77 -0.93 -8.50
CA THR A 257 -6.22 -1.91 -7.55
C THR A 257 -5.27 -2.90 -8.22
N PHE A 258 -4.33 -3.45 -7.46
CA PHE A 258 -3.43 -4.51 -7.91
C PHE A 258 -3.24 -5.56 -6.82
N ASP A 259 -2.93 -6.79 -7.24
CA ASP A 259 -2.65 -7.89 -6.31
C ASP A 259 -1.22 -7.79 -5.76
N SER A 260 -1.08 -8.05 -4.47
CA SER A 260 0.22 -8.14 -3.80
C SER A 260 1.09 -9.22 -4.45
N ALA A 261 2.39 -8.96 -4.58
CA ALA A 261 3.29 -9.95 -5.14
C ALA A 261 3.48 -11.12 -4.16
N SER A 262 3.24 -12.37 -4.56
CA SER A 262 3.45 -13.55 -3.72
C SER A 262 4.91 -14.02 -3.71
N THR A 263 5.30 -14.75 -2.65
CA THR A 263 6.61 -15.43 -2.51
C THR A 263 6.84 -16.51 -3.56
N ASN A 264 5.76 -17.06 -4.12
CA ASN A 264 5.81 -17.86 -5.33
C ASN A 264 5.93 -16.90 -6.52
N GLY A 265 7.18 -16.65 -6.91
CA GLY A 265 7.52 -15.79 -8.02
C GLY A 265 7.00 -16.30 -9.36
N TYR A 266 6.92 -15.38 -10.29
CA TYR A 266 7.12 -15.68 -11.72
C TYR A 266 8.60 -15.99 -11.95
#